data_AF-A0A820MWY6-F1
#
_entry.id   AF-A0A820MWY6-F1
#
_cell.length_a   1.000
_cell.length_b   1.000
_cell.length_c   1.000
_cell.angle_alpha   90.00
_cell.angle_beta   90.00
_cell.angle_gamma   90.00
#
_symmetry.space_group_name_H-M   'P 1'
#
loop_
_entity.id
_entity.type
_entity.pdbx_description
1 polymer ?
#
loop_
_entity_poly.entity_id
_entity_poly.type
_entity_poly.pdbx_seq_one_letter_code
_entity_poly.pdbx_strand_id
1 'polypeptide(L)'
;MNNRPRENPGCPKARQCYSDLFIQNNLDPLFVAANAPGHSVYDPIERCMASLSHDLSGLILPYDHYGTHLNDSGKTIDIDLEKENFQLAGEVLAEVWSNTIIDTHAVIAEYVSPSST
;
A
#
# COMPACT_ATOMS: atom_id res chain seq x y z
N MET A 1 17.86 -0.34 12.35
CA MET A 1 17.64 -1.58 11.55
C MET A 1 17.47 -1.14 10.10
N ASN A 2 18.40 -1.49 9.21
CA ASN A 2 18.39 -1.00 7.83
C ASN A 2 17.53 -1.92 6.95
N ASN A 3 16.34 -1.46 6.58
CA ASN A 3 15.43 -2.11 5.63
C ASN A 3 15.97 -1.97 4.19
N ARG A 4 17.08 -2.63 3.87
CA ARG A 4 17.43 -2.83 2.45
C ARG A 4 16.45 -3.85 1.87
N PRO A 5 15.90 -3.61 0.66
CA PRO A 5 15.15 -4.64 -0.06
C PRO A 5 16.03 -5.88 -0.12
N ARG A 6 15.61 -6.98 0.52
CA ARG A 6 16.31 -8.25 0.36
C ARG A 6 16.16 -8.63 -1.11
N GLU A 7 17.27 -8.67 -1.84
CA GLU A 7 17.29 -9.26 -3.18
C GLU A 7 16.63 -10.63 -3.13
N ASN A 8 15.84 -10.94 -4.17
CA ASN A 8 15.26 -12.25 -4.40
C ASN A 8 16.27 -13.34 -4.00
N PRO A 9 15.92 -14.29 -3.10
CA PRO A 9 16.86 -15.29 -2.62
C PRO A 9 17.54 -15.99 -3.77
N GLY A 10 16.81 -16.17 -4.89
CA GLY A 10 17.30 -16.38 -6.25
C GLY A 10 18.64 -17.11 -6.28
N CYS A 11 18.77 -18.18 -5.49
CA CYS A 11 20.05 -18.60 -4.95
C CYS A 11 21.01 -18.78 -6.12
N PRO A 12 22.02 -17.91 -6.29
CA PRO A 12 22.86 -17.96 -7.48
C PRO A 12 23.52 -19.33 -7.62
N LYS A 13 23.87 -19.92 -6.47
CA LYS A 13 24.35 -21.30 -6.34
C LYS A 13 23.34 -22.33 -6.85
N ALA A 14 22.06 -22.21 -6.48
CA ALA A 14 21.03 -23.14 -6.94
C ALA A 14 20.84 -23.02 -8.45
N ARG A 15 20.74 -21.78 -8.98
CA ARG A 15 20.65 -21.53 -10.43
C ARG A 15 21.84 -22.12 -11.18
N GLN A 16 23.07 -21.92 -10.67
CA GLN A 16 24.28 -22.47 -11.25
C GLN A 16 24.24 -24.01 -11.27
N CYS A 17 23.89 -24.65 -10.14
CA CYS A 17 23.76 -26.10 -10.07
C CYS A 17 22.72 -26.65 -11.05
N TYR A 18 21.57 -25.97 -11.21
CA TYR A 18 20.58 -26.35 -12.22
C TYR A 18 21.13 -26.17 -13.64
N SER A 19 21.75 -25.04 -13.95
CA SER A 19 22.38 -24.81 -15.26
C SER A 19 23.39 -25.90 -15.62
N ASP A 20 24.23 -26.31 -14.67
CA ASP A 20 25.21 -27.37 -14.87
C ASP A 20 24.54 -28.72 -15.15
N LEU A 21 23.42 -29.03 -14.48
CA LEU A 21 22.61 -30.23 -14.72
C LEU A 21 21.97 -30.22 -16.12
N PHE A 22 21.46 -29.09 -16.61
CA PHE A 22 20.88 -28.99 -17.95
C PHE A 22 21.94 -29.19 -19.05
N ILE A 23 23.15 -28.63 -18.86
CA ILE A 23 24.29 -28.84 -19.77
C ILE A 23 24.71 -30.32 -19.79
N GLN A 24 24.82 -30.95 -18.61
CA GLN A 24 25.21 -32.37 -18.52
C GLN A 24 24.20 -33.31 -19.18
N ASN A 25 22.91 -32.97 -19.15
CA ASN A 25 21.84 -33.80 -19.72
C ASN A 25 21.47 -33.40 -21.17
N ASN A 26 22.14 -32.41 -21.76
CA ASN A 26 21.82 -31.86 -23.10
C ASN A 26 20.33 -31.48 -23.24
N LEU A 27 19.79 -30.82 -22.22
CA LEU A 27 18.41 -30.35 -22.17
C LEU A 27 18.39 -28.83 -22.32
N ASP A 28 17.38 -28.32 -23.03
CA ASP A 28 17.12 -26.88 -23.11
C ASP A 28 16.43 -26.41 -21.82
N PRO A 29 17.01 -25.43 -21.09
CA PRO A 29 16.38 -24.93 -19.87
C PRO A 29 15.22 -23.99 -20.20
N LEU A 30 14.02 -24.30 -19.67
CA LEU A 30 12.88 -23.39 -19.65
C LEU A 30 12.75 -22.79 -18.24
N PHE A 31 12.97 -21.48 -18.13
CA PHE A 31 12.74 -20.75 -16.89
C PHE A 31 11.36 -20.10 -16.91
N VAL A 32 10.45 -20.59 -16.06
CA VAL A 32 9.14 -19.97 -15.84
C VAL A 32 9.17 -19.26 -14.49
N ALA A 33 9.16 -17.93 -14.53
CA ALA A 33 8.97 -17.12 -13.33
C ALA A 33 7.46 -16.99 -13.07
N ALA A 34 6.97 -17.60 -11.99
CA ALA A 34 5.61 -17.40 -11.51
C ALA A 34 5.62 -16.44 -10.33
N ASN A 35 4.67 -15.51 -10.26
CA ASN A 35 4.42 -14.71 -9.06
C ASN A 35 3.94 -15.66 -7.96
N ALA A 36 4.86 -16.11 -7.11
CA ALA A 36 4.54 -16.94 -5.94
C ALA A 36 4.15 -16.05 -4.74
N PRO A 37 3.32 -16.53 -3.80
CA PRO A 37 3.04 -15.82 -2.56
C PRO A 37 4.34 -15.44 -1.84
N GLY A 38 4.53 -14.16 -1.53
CA GLY A 38 5.79 -13.61 -1.00
C GLY A 38 6.66 -12.89 -2.04
N HIS A 39 6.29 -12.92 -3.32
CA HIS A 39 6.87 -12.04 -4.34
C HIS A 39 6.27 -10.63 -4.35
N SER A 40 5.23 -10.36 -3.56
CA SER A 40 4.62 -9.05 -3.38
C SER A 40 5.59 -7.95 -2.95
N VAL A 41 6.66 -8.32 -2.24
CA VAL A 41 7.78 -7.42 -1.88
C VAL A 41 8.54 -6.91 -3.11
N TYR A 42 8.50 -7.67 -4.21
CA TYR A 42 9.14 -7.31 -5.48
C TYR A 42 8.18 -6.62 -6.45
N ASP A 43 6.86 -6.72 -6.25
CA ASP A 43 5.92 -5.88 -6.98
C ASP A 43 5.94 -4.47 -6.36
N PRO A 44 6.40 -3.45 -7.11
CA PRO A 44 6.46 -2.09 -6.58
C PRO A 44 5.09 -1.56 -6.18
N ILE A 45 4.01 -1.96 -6.86
CA ILE A 45 2.65 -1.49 -6.55
C ILE A 45 2.20 -2.11 -5.23
N GLU A 46 2.33 -3.42 -5.07
CA GLU A 46 1.92 -4.10 -3.83
C GLU A 46 2.73 -3.62 -2.63
N ARG A 47 4.04 -3.35 -2.81
CA ARG A 47 4.89 -2.76 -1.76
C ARG A 47 4.46 -1.35 -1.35
N CYS A 48 4.11 -0.49 -2.32
CA CYS A 48 3.58 0.84 -2.05
C CYS A 48 2.25 0.75 -1.28
N MET A 49 1.32 -0.06 -1.78
CA MET A 49 0.01 -0.25 -1.17
C MET A 49 0.10 -0.84 0.25
N ALA A 50 1.02 -1.78 0.48
CA ALA A 50 1.24 -2.36 1.80
C ALA A 50 1.73 -1.31 2.82
N SER A 51 2.59 -0.39 2.40
CA SER A 51 3.10 0.69 3.27
C SER A 51 1.98 1.68 3.62
N LEU A 52 1.24 2.15 2.63
CA LEU A 52 0.11 3.06 2.84
C LEU A 52 -1.02 2.44 3.69
N SER A 53 -1.31 1.15 3.47
CA SER A 53 -2.28 0.42 4.27
C SER A 53 -1.81 0.17 5.70
N HIS A 54 -0.50 0.05 5.92
CA HIS A 54 0.05 -0.09 7.26
C HIS A 54 -0.13 1.17 8.08
N ASP A 55 0.10 2.34 7.49
CA ASP A 55 -0.05 3.63 8.18
C ASP A 55 -1.50 3.91 8.61
N LEU A 56 -2.47 3.38 7.87
CA LEU A 56 -3.89 3.44 8.22
C LEU A 56 -4.34 2.36 9.21
N SER A 57 -3.52 1.33 9.43
CA SER A 57 -3.90 0.19 10.27
C SER A 57 -4.00 0.64 11.73
N GLY A 58 -5.22 0.68 12.24
CA GLY A 58 -5.51 1.08 13.62
C GLY A 58 -5.78 2.57 13.80
N LEU A 59 -5.82 3.35 12.71
CA LEU A 59 -6.28 4.73 12.75
C LEU A 59 -7.80 4.75 12.98
N ILE A 60 -8.23 5.43 14.04
CA ILE A 60 -9.65 5.66 14.34
C ILE A 60 -9.94 7.13 14.08
N LEU A 61 -10.73 7.41 13.06
CA LEU A 61 -11.16 8.77 12.72
C LEU A 61 -12.46 9.09 13.46
N PRO A 62 -12.55 10.21 14.19
CA PRO A 62 -13.80 10.66 14.77
C PRO A 62 -14.77 11.05 13.66
N TYR A 63 -16.03 10.61 13.75
CA TYR A 63 -17.05 10.92 12.75
C TYR A 63 -17.81 12.23 13.06
N ASP A 64 -17.67 12.77 14.26
CA ASP A 64 -18.46 13.88 14.80
C ASP A 64 -17.60 15.05 15.29
N HIS A 65 -16.43 15.27 14.68
CA HIS A 65 -15.48 16.29 15.11
C HIS A 65 -16.10 17.69 15.26
N TYR A 66 -16.95 18.09 14.31
CA TYR A 66 -17.67 19.38 14.34
C TYR A 66 -19.07 19.27 14.97
N GLY A 67 -19.46 18.08 15.40
CA GLY A 67 -20.77 17.78 15.99
C GLY A 67 -21.43 16.57 15.34
N THR A 68 -22.48 16.09 16.01
CA THR A 68 -23.22 14.91 15.59
C THR A 68 -24.17 15.27 14.43
N HIS A 69 -23.83 14.81 13.23
CA HIS A 69 -24.65 14.99 12.02
C HIS A 69 -25.61 13.80 11.76
N LEU A 70 -25.62 12.81 12.67
CA LEU A 70 -26.42 11.58 12.59
C LEU A 70 -27.54 11.59 13.65
N ASN A 71 -28.69 11.00 13.31
CA ASN A 71 -29.73 10.69 14.30
C ASN A 71 -29.44 9.38 15.05
N ASP A 72 -30.29 9.04 16.02
CA ASP A 72 -30.21 7.78 16.81
C ASP A 72 -30.28 6.50 15.95
N SER A 73 -30.73 6.60 14.69
CA SER A 73 -30.76 5.50 13.72
C SER A 73 -29.58 5.50 12.75
N GLY A 74 -28.60 6.40 12.94
CA GLY A 74 -27.41 6.52 12.08
C GLY A 74 -27.66 7.17 10.72
N LYS A 75 -28.80 7.87 10.54
CA LYS A 75 -29.12 8.59 9.31
C LYS A 75 -28.68 10.04 9.42
N THR A 76 -28.10 10.57 8.34
CA THR A 76 -27.76 11.99 8.23
C THR A 76 -28.97 12.87 8.45
N ILE A 77 -28.84 13.80 9.39
CA ILE A 77 -29.77 14.90 9.64
C ILE A 77 -29.25 16.23 9.06
N ASP A 78 -27.93 16.41 9.04
CA ASP A 78 -27.27 17.61 8.56
C ASP A 78 -26.21 17.24 7.51
N ILE A 79 -26.54 17.52 6.25
CA ILE A 79 -25.70 17.16 5.09
C ILE A 79 -24.46 18.05 5.02
N ASP A 80 -24.56 19.31 5.43
CA ASP A 80 -23.44 20.24 5.32
C ASP A 80 -22.42 19.93 6.43
N LEU A 81 -22.89 19.63 7.64
CA LEU A 81 -22.03 19.14 8.72
C LEU A 81 -21.42 17.76 8.44
N GLU A 82 -22.13 16.88 7.73
CA GLU A 82 -21.56 15.60 7.26
C GLU A 82 -20.38 15.84 6.30
N LYS A 83 -20.53 16.76 5.35
CA LYS A 83 -19.44 17.10 4.40
C LYS A 83 -18.23 17.69 5.10
N GLU A 84 -18.41 18.56 6.09
CA GLU A 84 -17.31 19.14 6.86
C GLU A 84 -16.54 18.07 7.65
N ASN A 85 -17.27 17.17 8.33
CA ASN A 85 -16.65 16.05 9.04
C ASN A 85 -15.94 15.08 8.08
N PHE A 86 -16.53 14.82 6.92
CA PHE A 86 -15.92 13.95 5.91
C PHE A 86 -14.66 14.57 5.29
N GLN A 87 -14.69 15.88 5.01
CA GLN A 87 -13.52 16.62 4.54
C GLN A 87 -12.38 16.52 5.54
N LEU A 88 -12.64 16.77 6.83
CA LEU A 88 -11.62 16.64 7.87
C LEU A 88 -11.02 15.23 7.93
N ALA A 89 -11.86 14.19 7.83
CA ALA A 89 -11.38 12.81 7.76
C ALA A 89 -10.44 12.59 6.55
N GLY A 90 -10.80 13.14 5.39
CA GLY A 90 -9.97 13.13 4.19
C GLY A 90 -8.64 13.89 4.35
N GLU A 91 -8.66 15.06 4.98
CA GLU A 91 -7.48 15.87 5.27
C GLU A 91 -6.52 15.13 6.22
N VAL A 92 -7.05 14.51 7.28
CA VAL A 92 -6.25 13.69 8.21
C VAL A 92 -5.62 12.49 7.49
N LEU A 93 -6.35 11.82 6.60
CA LEU A 93 -5.79 10.73 5.79
C LEU A 93 -4.67 11.22 4.86
N ALA A 94 -4.86 12.37 4.21
CA ALA A 94 -3.86 12.98 3.35
C ALA A 94 -2.61 13.38 4.14
N GLU A 95 -2.77 13.90 5.36
CA GLU A 95 -1.65 14.22 6.25
C GLU A 95 -0.88 12.96 6.67
N VAL A 96 -1.59 11.89 7.09
CA VAL A 96 -0.96 10.62 7.47
C VAL A 96 -0.11 10.07 6.32
N TRP A 97 -0.67 10.01 5.11
CA TRP A 97 0.08 9.53 3.95
C TRP A 97 1.20 10.46 3.52
N SER A 98 1.06 11.79 3.65
CA SER A 98 2.11 12.74 3.29
C SER A 98 3.35 12.63 4.20
N ASN A 99 3.20 12.05 5.39
CA ASN A 99 4.31 11.76 6.30
C ASN A 99 5.07 10.46 5.95
N THR A 100 4.60 9.71 4.95
CA THR A 100 5.19 8.42 4.54
C THR A 100 6.24 8.60 3.44
N ILE A 101 7.35 7.88 3.56
CA ILE A 101 8.40 7.80 2.54
C ILE A 101 8.40 6.39 1.97
N ILE A 102 8.15 6.26 0.66
CA ILE A 102 8.15 4.98 -0.05
C ILE A 102 9.30 4.97 -1.05
N ASP A 103 10.17 3.98 -0.98
CA ASP A 103 11.30 3.80 -1.90
C ASP A 103 12.12 5.08 -2.11
N THR A 104 12.42 5.80 -1.03
CA THR A 104 13.14 7.10 -0.99
C THR A 104 12.42 8.30 -1.59
N HIS A 105 11.16 8.14 -1.99
CA HIS A 105 10.30 9.21 -2.48
C HIS A 105 9.28 9.58 -1.40
N ALA A 106 9.13 10.88 -1.14
CA ALA A 106 8.07 11.37 -0.27
C ALA A 106 6.71 11.17 -0.96
N VAL A 107 5.73 10.68 -0.20
CA VAL A 107 4.35 10.60 -0.68
C VAL A 107 3.73 12.00 -0.61
N ILE A 108 3.00 12.39 -1.66
CA ILE A 108 2.22 13.61 -1.71
C ILE A 108 0.76 13.18 -1.78
N ALA A 109 0.00 13.51 -0.75
CA ALA A 109 -1.43 13.24 -0.71
C ALA A 109 -2.19 14.53 -0.41
N GLU A 110 -3.30 14.75 -1.12
CA GLU A 110 -4.18 15.89 -0.93
C GLU A 110 -5.63 15.41 -0.92
N TYR A 111 -6.45 16.03 -0.08
CA TYR A 111 -7.89 15.83 -0.15
C TYR A 111 -8.45 16.64 -1.33
N VAL A 112 -9.15 15.96 -2.24
CA VAL A 112 -9.80 16.58 -3.39
C VAL A 112 -11.30 16.59 -3.15
N SER A 113 -11.89 17.78 -3.09
CA SER A 113 -13.34 17.90 -2.94
C SER A 113 -14.07 17.38 -4.20
N PRO A 114 -15.17 16.63 -4.05
CA PRO A 114 -15.87 16.04 -5.20
C PRO A 114 -16.48 17.07 -6.17
N SER A 115 -16.67 18.31 -5.71
CA SER A 115 -17.15 19.44 -6.52
C SER A 115 -16.07 20.10 -7.38
N SER A 116 -14.81 19.64 -7.29
CA SER A 116 -13.66 20.24 -7.99
C SER A 116 -13.23 19.51 -9.28
N THR A 117 -14.00 18.53 -9.75
CA THR A 117 -13.74 17.76 -10.99
C THR A 117 -14.87 17.87 -11.99
#